data_AF-A0A5D4MDF9-F1
#
_entry.id   AF-A0A5D4MDF9-F1
#
_cell.length_a   1.000
_cell.length_b   1.000
_cell.length_c   1.000
_cell.angle_alpha   90.00
_cell.angle_beta   90.00
_cell.angle_gamma   90.00
#
_symmetry.space_group_name_H-M   'P 1'
#
loop_
_entity.id
_entity.type
_entity.pdbx_description
1 polymer ?
#
loop_
_entity_poly.entity_id
_entity_poly.type
_entity_poly.pdbx_seq_one_letter_code
_entity_poly.pdbx_strand_id
1 'polypeptide(L)' 'MSGGYGYGRGFALIVVLFILLIIIGAAWV' A
#
# COMPACT_ATOMS: atom_id res chain seq x y z
N MET A 1 2.25 25.49 -8.14
CA MET A 1 2.27 24.03 -8.41
C MET A 1 3.31 23.47 -7.45
N SER A 2 2.99 22.73 -6.40
CA SER A 2 2.32 21.45 -6.42
C SER A 2 1.92 21.11 -4.97
N GLY A 3 0.63 20.90 -4.72
CA GLY A 3 0.15 20.28 -3.50
C GLY A 3 0.52 18.80 -3.55
N GLY A 4 1.71 18.47 -3.05
CA GLY A 4 2.11 17.09 -2.85
C GLY A 4 1.23 16.50 -1.75
N TYR A 5 0.17 15.81 -2.14
CA TYR A 5 -0.65 14.96 -1.25
C TYR A 5 0.24 13.84 -0.71
N GLY A 6 1.03 14.16 0.30
CA GLY A 6 1.79 13.23 1.08
C GLY A 6 0.81 12.42 1.91
N TYR A 7 0.31 11.33 1.35
CA TYR A 7 -0.04 10.17 2.16
C TYR A 7 1.15 9.96 3.09
N GLY A 8 0.98 10.30 4.37
CA GLY A 8 2.07 10.27 5.34
C GLY A 8 2.78 8.94 5.23
N ARG A 9 4.11 8.91 5.32
CA ARG A 9 4.91 7.67 5.18
C ARG A 9 4.28 6.45 5.87
N GLY A 10 3.55 6.64 6.97
CA GLY A 10 2.73 5.60 7.61
C GLY A 10 1.56 5.04 6.76
N PHE A 11 0.74 5.87 6.11
CA PHE A 11 -0.42 5.41 5.31
C PHE A 11 0.02 4.62 4.08
N ALA A 12 1.05 5.08 3.36
CA ALA A 12 1.58 4.37 2.19
C ALA A 12 2.12 2.98 2.56
N LEU A 13 2.81 2.86 3.70
CA LEU A 13 3.34 1.57 4.17
C LEU A 13 2.23 0.59 4.55
N ILE A 14 1.20 1.05 5.27
CA ILE A 14 0.04 0.20 5.61
C ILE A 14 -0.63 -0.34 4.35
N VAL A 15 -0.85 0.52 3.34
CA VAL A 15 -1.47 0.12 2.07
C VAL A 15 -0.62 -0.89 1.31
N VAL A 16 0.71 -0.69 1.22
CA VAL A 16 1.61 -1.64 0.56
C VAL A 16 1.60 -2.99 1.28
N LEU A 17 1.69 -3.00 2.61
CA LEU A 17 1.63 -4.24 3.40
C LEU A 17 0.31 -4.98 3.20
N PHE A 18 -0.81 -4.26 3.16
CA PHE A 18 -2.12 -4.84 2.87
C PHE A 18 -2.18 -5.48 1.47
N ILE A 19 -1.66 -4.79 0.45
CA ILE A 19 -1.62 -5.29 -0.93
C ILE A 19 -0.74 -6.54 -1.05
N LEU A 20 0.42 -6.57 -0.38
CA LEU A 20 1.31 -7.74 -0.39
C LEU A 20 0.58 -9.00 0.13
N LEU A 21 -0.22 -8.88 1.20
CA LEU A 21 -0.98 -9.99 1.76
C LEU A 21 -2.04 -10.54 0.78
N ILE A 22 -2.75 -9.65 0.06
CA ILE A 22 -3.76 -10.03 -0.94
C ILE A 22 -3.11 -10.85 -2.08
N ILE A 23 -1.99 -10.38 -2.60
CA ILE A 23 -1.30 -11.04 -3.74
C ILE A 23 -0.76 -12.40 -3.31
N ILE A 24 -0.18 -12.49 -2.11
CA ILE A 24 0.25 -13.78 -1.55
C ILE A 24 -0.95 -14.73 -1.48
N GLY A 25 -2.08 -14.31 -0.88
CA GLY A 25 -3.29 -15.14 -0.78
C GLY A 25 -3.82 -15.62 -2.14
N ALA A 26 -3.73 -14.79 -3.18
CA ALA A 26 -4.14 -15.16 -4.54
C ALA A 26 -3.18 -16.12 -5.25
N ALA A 27 -1.90 -16.18 -4.84
CA ALA A 27 -0.91 -17.08 -5.42
C ALA A 27 -1.00 -18.53 -4.92
N TRP A 28 -1.76 -18.77 -3.84
CA TRP A 28 -2.04 -20.10 -3.30
C TRP A 28 -3.42 -20.64 -3.71
N VAL A 29 -4.10 -19.95 -4.65
CA VAL A 29 -5.39 -20.34 -5.27
C VAL A 29 -5.17 -20.94 -6.64
#